data_AF-A0A0N0PFK3-F1
#
_entry.id   AF-A0A0N0PFK3-F1
#
_cell.length_a   1.000
_cell.length_b   1.000
_cell.length_c   1.000
_cell.angle_alpha   90.00
_cell.angle_beta   90.00
_cell.angle_gamma   90.00
#
_symmetry.space_group_name_H-M   'P 1'
#
loop_
_entity.id
_entity.type
_entity.pdbx_description
1 polymer ?
#
loop_
_entity_poly.entity_id
_entity_poly.type
_entity_poly.pdbx_seq_one_letter_code
_entity_poly.pdbx_strand_id
1 'polypeptide(L)' 'KERRIRRPMNAFMIFSKRHRQMVHQRHPNQDNRTVSKILGEWWYSLKPEEKQKYNELASEVR' A
#
# COMPACT_ATOMS: atom_id res chain seq x y z
N LYS A 1 13.59 2.12 20.78
CA LYS A 1 12.72 2.72 19.73
C LYS A 1 13.36 2.44 18.38
N GLU A 2 12.88 1.40 17.70
CA GLU A 2 13.47 0.87 16.47
C GLU A 2 13.44 1.94 15.37
N ARG A 3 14.63 2.37 14.92
CA ARG A 3 14.79 3.25 13.76
C ARG A 3 14.29 2.47 12.54
N ARG A 4 13.01 2.61 12.21
CA ARG A 4 12.45 2.09 10.95
C ARG A 4 13.13 2.84 9.81
N ILE A 5 14.19 2.24 9.28
CA ILE A 5 14.80 2.62 8.01
C ILE A 5 13.64 2.62 7.00
N ARG A 6 13.22 3.80 6.56
CA ARG A 6 12.21 3.95 5.51
C ARG A 6 12.84 3.37 4.25
N ARG A 7 12.52 2.11 3.96
CA ARG A 7 12.86 1.48 2.69
C ARG A 7 12.25 2.33 1.56
N PRO A 8 12.89 2.43 0.39
CA PRO A 8 12.31 3.10 -0.76
C PRO A 8 10.88 2.59 -0.99
N MET A 9 9.98 3.49 -1.35
CA MET A 9 8.55 3.18 -1.49
C MET A 9 8.33 2.33 -2.74
N ASN A 10 8.38 1.00 -2.57
CA ASN A 10 8.00 0.06 -3.62
C ASN A 10 6.53 0.27 -4.04
N ALA A 11 6.15 -0.28 -5.20
CA ALA A 11 4.82 -0.16 -5.79
C ALA A 11 3.68 -0.40 -4.77
N PHE A 12 3.83 -1.41 -3.92
CA PHE A 12 2.90 -1.73 -2.84
C PHE A 12 2.79 -0.63 -1.76
N MET A 13 3.89 0.02 -1.39
CA MET A 13 3.87 1.11 -0.39
C MET A 13 3.15 2.34 -0.93
N ILE A 14 3.30 2.65 -2.22
CA ILE A 14 2.56 3.75 -2.89
C ILE A 14 1.07 3.44 -2.93
N PHE A 15 0.71 2.21 -3.34
CA PHE A 15 -0.67 1.74 -3.33
C PHE A 15 -1.29 1.79 -1.93
N SER A 16 -0.59 1.23 -0.94
CA SER A 16 -1.01 1.18 0.47
C SER A 16 -1.24 2.59 1.01
N LYS A 17 -0.35 3.55 0.74
CA LYS A 17 -0.50 4.94 1.21
C LYS A 17 -1.79 5.59 0.69
N ARG A 18 -2.15 5.38 -0.58
CA ARG A 18 -3.37 5.93 -1.18
C ARG A 18 -4.64 5.24 -0.68
N HIS A 19 -4.62 3.90 -0.60
CA HIS A 19 -5.81 3.12 -0.25
C HIS A 19 -6.04 3.01 1.26
N ARG A 20 -5.02 3.27 2.09
CA ARG A 20 -5.16 3.21 3.54
C ARG A 20 -6.26 4.13 4.06
N GLN A 21 -6.39 5.35 3.54
CA GLN A 21 -7.50 6.24 3.92
C GLN A 21 -8.86 5.64 3.56
N MET A 22 -8.97 5.01 2.39
CA MET A 22 -10.21 4.37 1.95
C MET A 22 -10.57 3.16 2.81
N VAL A 23 -9.59 2.30 3.15
CA VAL A 23 -9.80 1.18 4.07
C VAL A 23 -10.20 1.69 5.45
N HIS A 24 -9.61 2.79 5.92
CA HIS A 24 -9.96 3.38 7.22
C HIS A 24 -11.37 3.98 7.24
N GLN A 25 -11.82 4.59 6.14
CA GLN A 25 -13.21 5.04 6.00
C GLN A 25 -14.19 3.86 5.98
N ARG A 26 -13.83 2.77 5.29
CA ARG A 26 -14.71 1.59 5.16
C ARG A 26 -14.73 0.74 6.42
N HIS A 27 -13.63 0.74 7.16
CA HIS A 27 -13.46 0.02 8.41
C HIS A 27 -12.90 0.94 9.51
N PRO A 28 -13.73 1.87 10.01
CA PRO A 28 -13.35 2.70 11.15
C PRO A 28 -13.08 1.77 12.35
N ASN A 29 -12.05 2.08 13.13
CA ASN A 29 -11.58 1.30 14.30
C ASN A 29 -10.87 -0.03 14.00
N GLN A 30 -10.47 -0.31 12.76
CA GLN A 30 -9.62 -1.47 12.49
C GLN A 30 -8.15 -1.20 12.76
N ASP A 31 -7.49 -2.19 13.36
CA ASP A 31 -6.06 -2.17 13.62
C ASP A 31 -5.24 -2.09 12.34
N ASN A 32 -4.07 -1.45 12.44
CA ASN A 32 -3.11 -1.37 11.33
C ASN A 32 -2.73 -2.76 10.78
N ARG A 33 -2.79 -3.81 11.61
CA ARG A 33 -2.56 -5.20 11.19
C ARG A 33 -3.65 -5.69 10.23
N THR A 34 -4.92 -5.45 10.56
CA THR A 34 -6.06 -5.80 9.70
C THR A 34 -6.05 -4.97 8.42
N VAL A 35 -5.80 -3.66 8.54
CA VAL A 35 -5.68 -2.76 7.39
C VAL A 35 -4.57 -3.22 6.43
N SER A 36 -3.41 -3.64 6.97
CA SER A 36 -2.31 -4.14 6.15
C SER A 36 -2.65 -5.44 5.43
N LYS A 37 -3.43 -6.34 6.08
CA LYS A 37 -3.95 -7.55 5.43
C LYS A 37 -4.90 -7.21 4.27
N ILE A 38 -5.89 -6.34 4.51
CA ILE A 38 -6.87 -5.93 3.48
C ILE A 38 -6.15 -5.28 2.29
N LEU A 39 -5.21 -4.38 2.55
CA LEU A 39 -4.42 -3.74 1.51
C LEU A 39 -3.54 -4.73 0.74
N GLY A 40 -3.00 -5.75 1.42
CA GLY A 40 -2.29 -6.86 0.79
C GLY A 40 -3.19 -7.64 -0.18
N GLU A 41 -4.37 -8.04 0.27
CA GLU A 41 -5.35 -8.74 -0.57
C GLU A 41 -5.78 -7.91 -1.77
N TRP A 42 -6.10 -6.63 -1.56
CA TRP A 42 -6.45 -5.72 -2.66
C TRP A 42 -5.32 -5.57 -3.66
N TRP A 43 -4.08 -5.46 -3.17
CA TRP A 43 -2.91 -5.43 -4.03
C TRP A 43 -2.79 -6.71 -4.86
N TYR A 44 -3.00 -7.90 -4.28
CA TYR A 44 -3.00 -9.14 -5.04
C TYR A 44 -4.13 -9.18 -6.07
N SER A 45 -5.32 -8.70 -5.71
CA SER A 45 -6.50 -8.61 -6.60
C SER A 45 -6.41 -7.51 -7.66
N LEU A 46 -5.45 -6.59 -7.58
CA LEU A 46 -5.26 -5.58 -8.63
C LEU A 46 -4.89 -6.23 -9.96
N LYS A 47 -5.42 -5.64 -11.03
CA LYS A 47 -5.07 -5.98 -12.40
C LYS A 47 -3.58 -5.75 -12.66
N PRO A 48 -2.97 -6.52 -13.58
CA PRO A 48 -1.58 -6.34 -13.97
C PRO A 48 -1.28 -4.91 -14.44
N GLU A 49 -2.19 -4.30 -15.19
CA GLU A 49 -2.07 -2.93 -15.72
C GLU A 49 -1.96 -1.88 -14.60
N GLU A 50 -2.78 -2.02 -13.56
CA GLU A 50 -2.76 -1.14 -12.39
C GLU A 50 -1.47 -1.36 -11.59
N LYS A 51 -1.08 -2.62 -11.35
CA LYS A 51 0.20 -2.95 -10.72
C LYS A 51 1.36 -2.35 -11.51
N GLN A 52 1.30 -2.35 -12.83
CA GLN A 52 2.34 -1.80 -13.69
C GLN A 52 2.48 -0.29 -13.49
N LYS A 53 1.37 0.48 -13.48
CA LYS A 53 1.40 1.91 -13.13
C LYS A 53 2.06 2.18 -11.77
N TYR A 54 1.76 1.37 -10.75
CA TYR A 54 2.38 1.51 -9.44
C TYR A 54 3.87 1.13 -9.44
N ASN A 55 4.28 0.18 -10.28
CA ASN A 55 5.70 -0.17 -10.45
C ASN A 55 6.46 0.94 -11.18
N GLU A 56 5.88 1.57 -12.20
CA GLU A 56 6.45 2.75 -12.87
C GLU A 56 6.60 3.90 -11.89
N LEU A 57 5.55 4.23 -11.13
CA LEU A 57 5.59 5.24 -10.06
C LEU A 57 6.66 4.93 -9.01
N ALA A 58 6.85 3.67 -8.64
CA ALA A 58 7.89 3.28 -7.69
C ALA A 58 9.30 3.38 -8.29
N SER A 59 9.44 3.14 -9.60
CA SER A 59 10.69 3.29 -10.33
C SER A 59 11.08 4.75 -10.50
N GLU A 60 10.10 5.66 -10.59
CA GLU A 60 10.31 7.11 -10.73
C GLU A 60 10.70 7.78 -9.40
N VAL A 61 10.32 7.19 -8.26
CA VAL A 61 10.61 7.71 -6.91
C VAL A 61 12.01 7.29 -6.40
N ARG A 62 12.94 7.01 -7.32
CA ARG A 62 14.28 6.48 -7.01
C ARG A 62 15.31 7.58 -6.70
#